data_AF-A0A5B0N1N4-F1
#
_entry.id   AF-A0A5B0N1N4-F1
#
_cell.length_a   1.000
_cell.length_b   1.000
_cell.length_c   1.000
_cell.angle_alpha   90.00
_cell.angle_beta   90.00
_cell.angle_gamma   90.00
#
_symmetry.space_group_name_H-M   'P 1'
#
loop_
_entity.id
_entity.type
_entity.pdbx_description
1 polymer ?
#
loop_
_entity_poly.entity_id
_entity_poly.type
_entity_poly.pdbx_seq_one_letter_code
_entity_poly.pdbx_strand_id
1 'polypeptide(L)'
;MVPEKTQYFIPSSPNLDQSIFKGSILILPVVSLANVPQLAIDLMIHSTQLGPIQKVGILDPQDHIPVIGAIDHLSDLPQSQHIRNQVTTPIQVYQSPDKLYTFIQQRSPVIKIDRRLISDRFLFL
;
A
#
# COMPACT_ATOMS: atom_id res chain seq x y z
N MET A 1 6.94 -19.30 24.17
CA MET A 1 7.27 -19.07 22.75
C MET A 1 7.20 -17.58 22.51
N VAL A 2 8.33 -16.93 22.24
CA VAL A 2 8.36 -15.51 21.86
C VAL A 2 7.82 -15.43 20.43
N PRO A 3 6.87 -14.55 20.10
CA PRO A 3 6.45 -14.38 18.71
C PRO A 3 7.67 -13.94 17.91
N GLU A 4 8.00 -14.64 16.82
CA GLU A 4 8.92 -14.07 15.83
C GLU A 4 8.42 -12.68 15.48
N LYS A 5 9.33 -11.70 15.45
CA LYS A 5 9.01 -10.33 15.05
C LYS A 5 8.70 -10.33 13.56
N THR A 6 7.48 -10.70 13.20
CA THR A 6 7.03 -10.78 11.80
C THR A 6 7.15 -9.39 11.18
N GLN A 7 8.00 -9.28 10.16
CA GLN A 7 8.20 -8.03 9.44
C GLN A 7 6.87 -7.61 8.79
N TYR A 8 6.29 -6.49 9.25
CA TYR A 8 4.96 -6.05 8.81
C TYR A 8 4.94 -5.50 7.38
N PHE A 9 6.02 -4.84 6.97
CA PHE A 9 6.20 -4.35 5.60
C PHE A 9 7.02 -5.32 4.76
N ILE A 10 6.44 -5.77 3.64
CA ILE A 10 7.08 -6.67 2.68
C ILE A 10 7.42 -5.85 1.42
N PRO A 11 8.71 -5.62 1.11
CA PRO A 11 9.11 -4.78 -0.01
C PRO A 11 8.88 -5.48 -1.35
N SER A 12 8.56 -4.71 -2.40
CA SER A 12 8.39 -5.24 -3.78
C SER A 12 9.72 -5.63 -4.44
N SER A 13 10.85 -5.19 -3.87
CA SER A 13 12.21 -5.52 -4.33
C SER A 13 13.09 -5.83 -3.11
N PRO A 14 13.95 -6.85 -3.17
CA PRO A 14 14.83 -7.21 -2.04
C PRO A 14 15.84 -6.10 -1.70
N ASN A 15 16.13 -5.20 -2.64
CA ASN A 15 17.09 -4.11 -2.48
C ASN A 15 16.43 -2.76 -2.13
N LEU A 16 15.15 -2.75 -1.78
CA LEU A 16 14.45 -1.53 -1.43
C LEU A 16 14.97 -0.99 -0.08
N ASP A 17 15.64 0.16 -0.12
CA ASP A 17 16.03 0.89 1.08
C ASP A 17 14.80 1.53 1.73
N GLN A 18 14.51 1.17 2.98
CA GLN A 18 13.37 1.71 3.75
C GLN A 18 13.53 3.19 4.12
N SER A 19 14.72 3.79 3.90
CA SER A 19 14.92 5.23 4.06
C SER A 19 14.00 6.08 3.17
N ILE A 20 13.38 5.49 2.14
CA ILE A 20 12.37 6.17 1.31
C ILE A 20 11.16 6.69 2.08
N PHE A 21 10.86 6.12 3.25
CA PHE A 21 9.73 6.54 4.09
C PHE A 21 10.11 7.68 5.05
N LYS A 22 11.41 7.94 5.24
CA LYS A 22 11.88 8.89 6.26
C LYS A 22 11.48 10.32 5.90
N GLY A 23 10.67 10.94 6.76
CA GLY A 23 10.16 12.30 6.56
C GLY A 23 9.00 12.39 5.56
N SER A 24 8.51 11.25 5.08
CA SER A 24 7.31 11.18 4.23
C SER A 24 6.05 11.40 5.05
N ILE A 25 5.03 11.99 4.42
CA ILE A 25 3.68 12.10 4.95
C ILE A 25 2.94 10.80 4.63
N LEU A 26 2.55 10.06 5.67
CA LEU A 26 1.74 8.86 5.53
C LEU A 26 0.25 9.22 5.34
N ILE A 27 -0.31 8.80 4.21
CA ILE A 27 -1.73 8.91 3.89
C ILE A 27 -2.36 7.53 4.07
N LEU A 28 -3.06 7.38 5.20
CA LEU A 28 -3.72 6.14 5.60
C LEU A 28 -5.25 6.28 5.47
N PRO A 29 -5.90 5.59 4.51
CA PRO A 29 -7.34 5.63 4.39
C PRO A 29 -8.00 4.87 5.54
N VAL A 30 -9.05 5.45 6.11
CA VAL A 30 -9.92 4.76 7.06
C VAL A 30 -11.06 4.12 6.29
N VAL A 31 -11.43 2.88 6.64
CA VAL A 31 -12.64 2.25 6.08
C VAL A 31 -13.86 3.04 6.56
N SER A 32 -14.56 3.69 5.62
CA SER A 32 -15.73 4.52 5.89
C SER A 32 -16.88 4.21 4.95
N LEU A 33 -18.00 4.93 5.11
CA LEU A 33 -19.17 4.80 4.23
C LEU A 33 -18.75 4.94 2.76
N ALA A 34 -19.26 4.02 1.94
CA ALA A 34 -19.04 3.97 0.49
C ALA A 34 -17.57 3.89 0.03
N ASN A 35 -16.64 3.51 0.91
CA ASN A 35 -15.21 3.38 0.60
C ASN A 35 -14.58 4.65 -0.02
N VAL A 36 -15.11 5.83 0.34
CA VAL A 36 -14.66 7.11 -0.24
C VAL A 36 -13.16 7.35 -0.03
N PRO A 37 -12.57 7.08 1.15
CA PRO A 37 -11.13 7.22 1.35
C PRO A 37 -10.31 6.30 0.44
N GLN A 38 -10.74 5.04 0.24
CA GLN A 38 -10.07 4.10 -0.67
C GLN A 38 -10.12 4.59 -2.11
N LEU A 39 -11.26 5.13 -2.54
CA LEU A 39 -11.41 5.72 -3.87
C LEU A 39 -10.56 7.00 -4.03
N ALA A 40 -10.46 7.82 -2.98
CA ALA A 40 -9.60 8.99 -2.98
C ALA A 40 -8.12 8.60 -3.16
N ILE A 41 -7.66 7.54 -2.47
CA ILE A 41 -6.32 7.00 -2.69
C ILE A 41 -6.15 6.50 -4.13
N ASP A 42 -7.12 5.78 -4.70
CA ASP A 42 -7.06 5.33 -6.10
C ASP A 42 -6.89 6.50 -7.07
N LEU A 43 -7.59 7.63 -6.83
CA LEU A 43 -7.41 8.83 -7.65
C LEU A 43 -6.05 9.48 -7.45
N MET A 44 -5.55 9.54 -6.20
CA MET A 44 -4.25 10.14 -5.90
C MET A 44 -3.11 9.35 -6.51
N ILE A 45 -3.08 8.02 -6.37
CA ILE A 45 -2.00 7.16 -6.91
C ILE A 45 -1.96 7.16 -8.45
N HIS A 46 -3.09 7.43 -9.10
CA HIS A 46 -3.17 7.56 -10.56
C HIS A 46 -3.14 9.02 -11.04
N SER A 47 -2.97 10.00 -10.14
CA SER A 47 -2.91 11.41 -10.53
C SER A 47 -1.59 11.74 -11.21
N THR A 48 -1.66 12.31 -12.42
CA THR A 48 -0.48 12.77 -13.16
C THR A 48 0.19 13.98 -12.49
N GLN A 49 -0.53 14.72 -11.64
CA GLN A 49 0.00 15.90 -10.94
C GLN A 49 1.00 15.54 -9.82
N LEU A 50 0.86 14.36 -9.22
CA LEU A 50 1.76 13.87 -8.17
C LEU A 50 2.94 13.06 -8.73
N GLY A 51 3.03 12.96 -10.06
CA GLY A 51 4.02 12.14 -10.76
C GLY A 51 3.68 10.65 -10.75
N PRO A 52 4.54 9.81 -11.35
CA PRO A 52 4.32 8.36 -11.41
C PRO A 52 4.52 7.72 -10.03
N ILE A 53 3.45 7.65 -9.24
CA ILE A 53 3.45 6.96 -7.94
C ILE A 53 3.64 5.46 -8.16
N GLN A 54 4.56 4.86 -7.41
CA GLN A 54 4.96 3.45 -7.60
C GLN A 54 4.57 2.62 -6.39
N LYS A 55 4.10 1.39 -6.65
CA LYS A 55 3.97 0.37 -5.60
C LYS A 55 5.36 -0.03 -5.13
N VAL A 56 5.64 0.19 -3.86
CA VAL A 56 6.93 -0.14 -3.22
C VAL A 56 6.87 -1.38 -2.35
N GLY A 57 5.67 -1.86 -2.01
CA GLY A 57 5.52 -3.07 -1.20
C GLY A 57 4.06 -3.37 -0.87
N ILE A 58 3.91 -4.29 0.08
CA ILE A 58 2.63 -4.65 0.69
C ILE A 58 2.80 -4.65 2.21
N LEU A 59 1.70 -4.50 2.94
CA LEU A 59 1.68 -4.86 4.36
C LEU A 59 1.27 -6.31 4.49
N ASP A 60 1.67 -6.95 5.59
CA ASP A 60 1.30 -8.32 5.92
C ASP A 60 -0.22 -8.50 5.80
N PRO A 61 -0.69 -9.30 4.84
CA PRO A 61 -2.11 -9.42 4.54
C PRO A 61 -2.84 -10.39 5.46
N GLN A 62 -2.18 -10.99 6.47
CA GLN A 62 -2.75 -12.02 7.35
C GLN A 62 -4.12 -11.62 7.95
N ASP A 63 -4.31 -10.33 8.23
CA ASP A 63 -5.53 -9.79 8.86
C ASP A 63 -6.60 -9.35 7.83
N HIS A 64 -6.40 -9.58 6.54
CA HIS A 64 -7.30 -9.11 5.47
C HIS A 64 -7.93 -10.26 4.70
N ILE A 65 -9.13 -10.03 4.14
CA ILE A 65 -9.73 -11.00 3.22
C ILE A 65 -8.78 -11.18 2.02
N PRO A 66 -8.36 -12.42 1.69
CA PRO A 66 -7.45 -12.65 0.57
C PRO A 66 -8.04 -12.14 -0.75
N VAL A 67 -7.25 -11.37 -1.49
CA VAL A 67 -7.57 -10.91 -2.84
C VAL A 67 -6.31 -10.90 -3.69
N ILE A 68 -6.43 -11.36 -4.94
CA ILE A 68 -5.40 -11.25 -5.97
C ILE A 68 -6.09 -10.75 -7.23
N GLY A 69 -5.49 -9.75 -7.88
CA GLY A 69 -6.02 -9.18 -9.11
C GLY A 69 -4.92 -8.63 -10.01
N ALA A 70 -5.31 -8.21 -11.21
CA ALA A 70 -4.43 -7.43 -12.09
C ALA A 70 -4.06 -6.10 -11.42
N ILE A 71 -2.88 -5.57 -11.75
CA ILE A 71 -2.49 -4.23 -11.30
C ILE A 71 -3.29 -3.18 -12.06
N ASP A 72 -3.86 -2.23 -11.32
CA ASP A 72 -4.51 -1.07 -11.92
C ASP A 72 -3.46 -0.20 -12.63
N HIS A 73 -3.82 0.28 -13.81
CA HIS A 73 -2.95 1.14 -14.62
C HIS A 73 -3.80 2.04 -15.50
N LEU A 74 -3.27 3.22 -15.82
CA LEU A 74 -3.85 4.08 -16.84
C LEU A 74 -3.53 3.50 -18.22
N SER A 75 -4.57 3.31 -19.03
CA SER A 75 -4.51 2.72 -20.38
C SER A 75 -3.55 3.46 -21.32
N ASP A 76 -3.35 4.76 -21.09
CA ASP A 76 -2.70 5.67 -22.03
C ASP A 76 -1.22 5.95 -21.72
N LEU A 77 -0.65 5.33 -20.68
CA LEU A 77 0.75 5.55 -20.28
C LEU A 77 1.65 4.35 -20.64
N PRO A 78 2.83 4.58 -21.22
CA PRO A 78 3.77 3.52 -21.54
C PRO A 78 4.21 2.78 -20.26
N GLN A 79 3.92 1.47 -20.21
CA GLN A 79 4.21 0.65 -19.04
C GLN A 79 5.63 0.09 -19.07
N SER A 80 6.36 0.32 -17.98
CA SER A 80 7.57 -0.45 -17.71
C SER A 80 7.22 -1.93 -17.52
N GLN A 81 8.10 -2.84 -17.97
CA GLN A 81 7.91 -4.29 -17.77
C GLN A 81 7.77 -4.66 -16.29
N HIS A 82 8.34 -3.85 -15.38
CA HIS A 82 8.22 -4.02 -13.94
C HIS A 82 6.79 -3.88 -13.42
N ILE A 83 5.95 -3.02 -14.01
CA ILE A 83 4.55 -2.84 -13.59
C ILE A 83 3.71 -4.05 -14.02
N ARG A 84 3.94 -4.60 -15.21
CA ARG A 84 3.19 -5.75 -15.75
C ARG A 84 3.28 -7.03 -14.92
N ASN A 85 4.35 -7.18 -14.14
CA ASN A 85 4.57 -8.35 -13.30
C ASN A 85 4.02 -8.16 -11.87
N GLN A 86 3.39 -7.02 -11.58
CA GLN A 86 2.78 -6.77 -10.28
C GLN A 86 1.35 -7.27 -10.24
N VAL A 87 0.92 -7.67 -9.05
CA VAL A 87 -0.46 -8.04 -8.75
C VAL A 87 -1.04 -7.11 -7.68
N THR A 88 -2.34 -6.90 -7.75
CA THR A 88 -3.12 -6.29 -6.67
C THR A 88 -3.23 -7.28 -5.51
N THR A 89 -3.02 -6.79 -4.29
CA THR A 89 -3.06 -7.55 -3.04
C THR A 89 -3.95 -6.81 -2.02
N PRO A 90 -4.34 -7.43 -0.89
CA PRO A 90 -5.27 -6.82 0.06
C PRO A 90 -4.89 -5.42 0.54
N ILE A 91 -3.61 -5.21 0.81
CA ILE A 91 -3.08 -3.95 1.32
C ILE A 91 -1.72 -3.66 0.67
N GLN A 92 -1.60 -2.48 0.07
CA GLN A 92 -0.47 -2.10 -0.79
C GLN A 92 0.12 -0.78 -0.32
N VAL A 93 1.44 -0.64 -0.46
CA VAL A 93 2.17 0.58 -0.11
C VAL A 93 2.69 1.20 -1.39
N TYR A 94 2.42 2.49 -1.55
CA TYR A 94 2.86 3.29 -2.68
C TYR A 94 3.68 4.49 -2.21
N GLN A 95 4.63 4.92 -3.03
CA GLN A 95 5.49 6.07 -2.75
C GLN A 95 5.48 7.05 -3.92
N SER A 96 5.41 8.35 -3.63
CA SER A 96 5.63 9.39 -4.62
C SER A 96 7.11 9.47 -5.05
N PRO A 97 7.41 9.92 -6.28
CA PRO A 97 8.78 10.00 -6.78
C PRO A 97 9.71 10.89 -5.94
N ASP A 98 9.16 11.97 -5.40
CA ASP A 98 9.85 12.94 -4.52
C ASP A 98 10.01 12.44 -3.07
N LYS A 99 9.44 11.26 -2.76
CA LYS A 99 9.42 10.62 -1.45
C LYS A 99 8.68 11.41 -0.36
N LEU A 100 7.90 12.43 -0.74
CA LEU A 100 7.15 13.26 0.22
C LEU A 100 5.86 12.58 0.72
N TYR A 101 5.29 11.67 -0.06
CA TYR A 101 4.02 11.02 0.27
C TYR A 101 4.11 9.49 0.18
N THR A 102 3.64 8.84 1.23
CA THR A 102 3.45 7.40 1.30
C THR A 102 1.96 7.12 1.37
N PHE A 103 1.44 6.33 0.45
CA PHE A 103 0.02 5.98 0.40
C PHE A 103 -0.17 4.52 0.78
N ILE A 104 -1.14 4.26 1.64
CA ILE A 104 -1.64 2.91 1.88
C ILE A 104 -2.92 2.75 1.07
N GLN A 105 -3.00 1.68 0.28
CA GLN A 105 -4.23 1.32 -0.40
C GLN A 105 -4.76 -0.02 0.09
N GLN A 106 -6.00 -0.02 0.57
CA GLN A 106 -6.68 -1.19 1.10
C GLN A 106 -7.79 -1.62 0.12
N ARG A 107 -7.64 -2.81 -0.48
CA ARG A 107 -8.55 -3.37 -1.50
C ARG A 107 -9.53 -4.39 -0.95
N SER A 108 -9.28 -4.92 0.24
CA SER A 108 -10.21 -5.84 0.90
C SER A 108 -10.39 -5.48 2.38
N PRO A 109 -11.54 -5.81 2.98
CA PRO A 109 -11.78 -5.52 4.37
C PRO A 109 -10.93 -6.42 5.27
N VAL A 110 -10.72 -5.95 6.49
CA VAL A 110 -10.06 -6.70 7.56
C VAL A 110 -10.96 -7.85 8.02
N ILE A 111 -10.40 -9.06 8.16
CA ILE A 111 -11.04 -10.19 8.84
C ILE A 111 -11.00 -9.86 10.33
N LYS A 112 -12.13 -9.45 10.92
CA LYS A 112 -12.21 -9.01 12.32
C LYS A 112 -11.49 -9.95 13.29
N ILE A 113 -10.48 -9.43 14.00
CA ILE A 113 -10.34 -9.48 15.47
C ILE A 113 -9.45 -8.30 15.91
N ASP A 114 -10.06 -7.43 16.73
CA ASP A 114 -9.52 -6.23 17.39
C ASP A 114 -8.92 -5.10 16.52
N ARG A 115 -9.67 -3.99 16.40
CA ARG A 115 -9.22 -2.75 15.73
C ARG A 115 -7.93 -2.20 16.33
N ARG A 116 -7.64 -2.49 17.61
CA ARG A 116 -6.44 -2.01 18.32
C ARG A 116 -5.16 -2.61 17.75
N LEU A 117 -5.16 -3.92 17.45
CA LEU A 117 -3.98 -4.62 16.93
C LEU A 117 -3.51 -4.05 15.58
N ILE A 118 -4.45 -3.63 14.74
CA ILE A 118 -4.14 -3.10 13.42
C ILE A 118 -3.56 -1.69 13.54
N SER A 119 -4.18 -0.82 14.36
CA SER A 119 -3.65 0.51 14.64
C SER A 119 -2.24 0.46 15.22
N ASP A 120 -1.97 -0.50 16.12
CA ASP A 120 -0.64 -0.66 16.72
C ASP A 120 0.42 -1.11 15.69
N ARG A 121 0.07 -1.95 14.71
CA ARG A 121 1.00 -2.39 13.65
C ARG A 121 1.36 -1.27 12.67
N PHE A 122 0.45 -0.33 12.42
CA PHE A 122 0.74 0.87 11.60
C PHE A 122 1.72 1.84 12.25
N LEU A 123 1.85 1.85 13.58
CA LEU A 123 2.82 2.69 14.30
C LEU A 123 4.28 2.24 14.10
N PHE A 124 4.51 1.07 13.50
CA PHE A 124 5.83 0.50 13.24
C PHE A 124 6.24 0.53 11.76
N LEU A 125 5.50 1.26 10.92
CA LEU A 125 5.97 1.72 9.62
C LEU A 125 6.80 3.00 9.78
#